data_AF-A0AAE3NX68-F1
#
_entry.id   AF-A0AAE3NX68-F1
#
_cell.length_a   1.000
_cell.length_b   1.000
_cell.length_c   1.000
_cell.angle_alpha   90.00
_cell.angle_beta   90.00
_cell.angle_gamma   90.00
#
_symmetry.space_group_name_H-M   'P 1'
#
loop_
_entity.id
_entity.type
_entity.pdbx_description
1 polymer ?
#
loop_
_entity_poly.entity_id
_entity_poly.type
_entity_poly.pdbx_seq_one_letter_code
_entity_poly.pdbx_strand_id
1 'polypeptide(L)'
;MTATITSFPIGNADSTRLILADGQRLLFDFANMEKSKDSGIQFDLQAAIVDDLRAAKKSGLSILCFTHLDRDHCFGAGDTFHWSHAKSRVVPHGVV
;
A
#
# COMPACT_ATOMS: atom_id res chain seq x y z
N MET A 1 -18.91 6.37 12.01
CA MET A 1 -18.51 7.09 10.76
C MET A 1 -19.14 6.39 9.58
N THR A 2 -19.28 7.06 8.43
CA THR A 2 -19.64 6.38 7.17
C THR A 2 -18.45 5.58 6.67
N ALA A 3 -18.67 4.35 6.24
CA ALA A 3 -17.62 3.55 5.60
C ALA A 3 -17.24 4.15 4.25
N THR A 4 -15.96 4.11 3.88
CA THR A 4 -15.45 4.66 2.63
C THR A 4 -14.62 3.65 1.86
N ILE A 5 -14.67 3.79 0.53
CA ILE A 5 -13.83 3.06 -0.42
C ILE A 5 -13.04 4.12 -1.21
N THR A 6 -11.73 3.93 -1.34
CA THR A 6 -10.86 4.82 -2.13
C THR A 6 -9.97 3.97 -3.02
N SER A 7 -10.16 4.08 -4.34
CA SER A 7 -9.24 3.51 -5.33
C SER A 7 -8.20 4.55 -5.74
N PHE A 8 -6.92 4.20 -5.68
CA PHE A 8 -5.83 5.13 -5.93
C PHE A 8 -5.47 5.20 -7.42
N PRO A 9 -5.23 6.39 -7.99
CA PRO A 9 -4.97 6.55 -9.42
C PRO A 9 -3.48 6.28 -9.74
N ILE A 10 -3.11 5.00 -9.83
CA ILE A 10 -1.70 4.55 -10.03
C ILE A 10 -1.48 3.85 -11.38
N GLY A 11 -2.28 4.18 -12.39
CA GLY A 11 -2.16 3.65 -13.74
C GLY A 11 -2.93 2.33 -13.91
N ASN A 12 -2.28 1.31 -14.49
CA ASN A 12 -2.85 -0.04 -14.64
C ASN A 12 -2.80 -0.84 -13.33
N ALA A 13 -2.14 -0.32 -12.30
CA ALA A 13 -2.00 -1.00 -11.03
C ALA A 13 -3.18 -0.76 -10.11
N ASP A 14 -3.38 -1.69 -9.19
CA ASP A 14 -4.49 -1.67 -8.26
C ASP A 14 -4.02 -1.44 -6.83
N SER A 15 -4.70 -0.54 -6.15
CA SER A 15 -4.64 -0.36 -4.70
C SER A 15 -5.92 0.33 -4.25
N THR A 16 -6.68 -0.33 -3.39
CA THR A 16 -7.97 0.17 -2.90
C THR A 16 -8.04 0.09 -1.38
N ARG A 17 -8.24 1.24 -0.74
CA ARG A 17 -8.43 1.34 0.71
C ARG A 17 -9.91 1.29 1.07
N LEU A 18 -10.22 0.50 2.08
CA LEU A 18 -11.49 0.54 2.80
C LEU A 18 -11.25 1.14 4.19
N ILE A 19 -12.09 2.09 4.57
CA ILE A 19 -12.22 2.52 5.98
C ILE A 19 -13.61 2.09 6.45
N LEU A 20 -13.65 1.16 7.40
CA LEU A 20 -14.91 0.66 7.94
C LEU A 20 -15.54 1.69 8.90
N ALA A 21 -16.83 1.51 9.20
CA ALA A 21 -17.58 2.44 10.05
C ALA A 21 -17.03 2.58 11.48
N ASP A 22 -16.31 1.55 11.96
CA ASP A 22 -15.60 1.49 13.25
C ASP A 22 -14.16 2.04 13.18
N GLY A 23 -13.72 2.51 12.02
CA GLY A 23 -12.41 3.07 11.80
C GLY A 23 -11.30 2.05 11.54
N GLN A 24 -11.60 0.77 11.27
CA GLN A 24 -10.60 -0.14 10.73
C GLN A 24 -10.17 0.27 9.31
N ARG A 25 -8.88 0.12 9.01
CA ARG A 25 -8.29 0.39 7.68
C ARG A 25 -7.90 -0.94 7.06
N LEU A 26 -8.52 -1.27 5.95
CA LEU A 26 -8.17 -2.42 5.13
C LEU A 26 -7.59 -1.90 3.82
N LEU A 27 -6.61 -2.61 3.29
CA LEU A 27 -6.05 -2.32 1.98
C LEU A 27 -6.13 -3.58 1.13
N PHE A 28 -6.74 -3.45 -0.05
CA PHE A 28 -6.74 -4.45 -1.10
C PHE A 28 -5.71 -4.03 -2.13
N ASP A 29 -4.71 -4.87 -2.32
CA ASP A 29 -3.53 -4.66 -3.13
C ASP A 29 -2.66 -3.47 -2.67
N PHE A 30 -1.36 -3.59 -2.90
CA PHE A 30 -0.40 -2.52 -2.69
C PHE A 30 0.65 -2.60 -3.80
N ALA A 31 0.53 -1.69 -4.75
CA ALA A 31 1.39 -1.64 -5.93
C ALA A 31 2.07 -0.27 -5.99
N ASN A 32 3.14 -0.11 -5.21
CA ASN A 32 3.95 1.11 -5.21
C ASN A 32 4.86 1.13 -6.45
N MET A 33 4.27 1.22 -7.64
CA MET A 33 4.92 1.10 -8.96
C MET A 33 5.85 2.28 -9.31
N GLU A 34 6.13 3.14 -8.33
CA GLU A 34 6.78 4.44 -8.51
C GLU A 34 6.03 5.35 -9.49
N LYS A 35 6.56 6.55 -9.67
CA LYS A 35 6.04 7.52 -10.62
C LYS A 35 6.30 7.03 -12.04
N SER A 36 5.24 6.68 -12.78
CA SER A 36 5.34 6.36 -14.20
C SER A 36 5.89 7.57 -14.96
N LYS A 37 7.03 7.43 -15.63
CA LYS A 37 7.67 8.54 -16.37
C LYS A 37 6.85 9.00 -17.58
N ASP A 38 5.99 8.13 -18.09
CA ASP A 38 5.22 8.33 -19.31
C ASP A 38 3.74 8.68 -19.03
N SER A 39 3.34 8.69 -17.75
CA SER A 39 1.99 9.04 -17.31
C SER A 39 1.90 10.51 -16.89
N GLY A 40 0.86 11.22 -17.34
CA GLY A 40 0.51 12.53 -16.79
C GLY A 40 -0.05 12.48 -15.36
N ILE A 41 -0.43 11.29 -14.89
CA ILE A 41 -0.95 11.05 -13.54
C ILE A 41 0.20 10.55 -12.67
N GLN A 42 0.54 11.37 -11.66
CA GLN A 42 1.58 11.10 -10.68
C GLN A 42 0.93 11.01 -9.31
N PHE A 43 0.92 9.82 -8.71
CA PHE A 43 0.35 9.60 -7.38
C PHE A 43 1.34 8.85 -6.49
N ASP A 44 1.59 9.40 -5.30
CA ASP A 44 2.45 8.77 -4.30
C ASP A 44 1.60 7.89 -3.38
N LEU A 45 1.52 6.60 -3.72
CA LEU A 45 0.72 5.63 -2.98
C LEU A 45 1.23 5.48 -1.55
N GLN A 46 2.55 5.35 -1.37
CA GLN A 46 3.15 5.12 -0.07
C GLN A 46 2.88 6.29 0.88
N ALA A 47 3.09 7.53 0.42
CA ALA A 47 2.79 8.72 1.21
C ALA A 47 1.31 8.79 1.60
N ALA A 48 0.39 8.53 0.66
CA ALA A 48 -1.05 8.55 0.91
C ALA A 48 -1.50 7.55 2.00
N ILE A 49 -0.90 6.36 2.02
CA ILE A 49 -1.19 5.35 3.07
C ILE A 49 -0.57 5.76 4.41
N VAL A 50 0.68 6.23 4.42
CA VAL A 50 1.37 6.66 5.65
C VAL A 50 0.65 7.84 6.31
N ASP A 51 0.24 8.83 5.53
CA ASP A 51 -0.42 10.03 6.03
C ASP A 51 -1.81 9.72 6.61
N ASP A 52 -2.57 8.80 5.99
CA ASP A 52 -3.84 8.32 6.56
C ASP A 52 -3.64 7.59 7.89
N LEU A 53 -2.66 6.68 7.98
CA LEU A 53 -2.35 5.99 9.23
C LEU A 53 -1.92 6.96 10.33
N ARG A 54 -1.09 7.96 9.99
CA ARG A 54 -0.68 9.03 10.93
C ARG A 54 -1.87 9.87 11.40
N ALA A 55 -2.72 10.32 10.48
CA ALA A 55 -3.92 11.10 10.81
C ALA A 55 -4.87 10.30 11.72
N ALA A 56 -4.97 8.99 11.51
CA ALA A 56 -5.75 8.08 12.33
C ALA A 56 -5.06 7.61 13.62
N LYS A 57 -3.81 8.04 13.87
CA LYS A 57 -2.97 7.57 14.99
C LYS A 57 -2.87 6.04 15.05
N LYS A 58 -2.70 5.41 13.89
CA LYS A 58 -2.52 3.96 13.72
C LYS A 58 -1.07 3.66 13.32
N SER A 59 -0.53 2.56 13.83
CA SER A 59 0.79 2.06 13.46
C SER A 59 0.77 1.11 12.26
N GLY A 60 -0.41 0.74 11.76
CA GLY A 60 -0.56 -0.20 10.65
C GLY A 60 -2.00 -0.38 10.21
N LEU A 61 -2.15 -1.18 9.14
CA LEU A 61 -3.43 -1.62 8.60
C LEU A 61 -4.01 -2.76 9.46
N SER A 62 -5.33 -2.87 9.48
CA SER A 62 -6.02 -4.01 10.09
C SER A 62 -5.85 -5.28 9.23
N ILE A 63 -5.95 -5.12 7.90
CA ILE A 63 -5.73 -6.19 6.91
C ILE A 63 -5.05 -5.56 5.70
N LEU A 64 -4.06 -6.27 5.16
CA LEU A 64 -3.55 -6.10 3.80
C LEU A 64 -3.86 -7.39 3.04
N CYS A 65 -4.73 -7.29 2.05
CA CYS A 65 -5.19 -8.40 1.21
C CYS A 65 -4.59 -8.24 -0.18
N PHE A 66 -3.99 -9.29 -0.73
CA PHE A 66 -3.56 -9.33 -2.13
C PHE A 66 -4.52 -10.21 -2.93
N THR A 67 -5.06 -9.68 -4.02
CA THR A 67 -5.99 -10.39 -4.90
C THR A 67 -5.26 -11.47 -5.70
N HIS A 68 -4.06 -11.16 -6.20
CA HIS A 68 -3.08 -12.07 -6.78
C HIS A 68 -1.66 -11.50 -6.62
N LEU A 69 -0.67 -12.20 -7.17
CA LEU A 69 0.76 -11.89 -6.98
C LEU A 69 1.41 -11.21 -8.19
N ASP A 70 0.60 -10.69 -9.12
CA ASP A 70 1.17 -9.94 -10.22
C ASP A 70 1.71 -8.60 -9.72
N ARG A 71 2.71 -8.10 -10.43
CA ARG A 71 3.53 -6.97 -9.99
C ARG A 71 2.67 -5.72 -9.74
N ASP A 72 1.66 -5.50 -10.57
CA ASP A 72 0.73 -4.39 -10.50
C ASP A 72 -0.30 -4.49 -9.35
N HIS A 73 -0.17 -5.50 -8.47
CA HIS A 73 -0.98 -5.66 -7.25
C HIS A 73 -0.16 -5.76 -5.96
N CYS A 74 1.12 -6.17 -6.01
CA CYS A 74 1.91 -6.41 -4.79
C CYS A 74 3.30 -5.78 -4.77
N PHE A 75 3.68 -4.99 -5.79
CA PHE A 75 5.01 -4.41 -5.88
C PHE A 75 5.30 -3.40 -4.76
N GLY A 76 6.51 -3.48 -4.20
CA GLY A 76 6.98 -2.59 -3.12
C GLY A 76 6.43 -2.92 -1.73
N ALA A 77 5.50 -3.88 -1.59
CA ALA A 77 4.92 -4.24 -0.28
C ALA A 77 5.97 -4.81 0.69
N GLY A 78 6.92 -5.60 0.19
CA GLY A 78 7.99 -6.18 0.99
C GLY A 78 8.97 -5.14 1.55
N ASP A 79 9.13 -4.00 0.87
CA ASP A 79 10.05 -2.94 1.26
C ASP A 79 9.32 -1.82 2.04
N THR A 80 7.99 -1.74 1.93
CA THR A 80 7.17 -0.71 2.60
C THR A 80 6.67 -1.13 3.98
N PHE A 81 6.22 -2.38 4.13
CA PHE A 81 5.59 -2.84 5.37
C PHE A 81 6.57 -3.60 6.26
N HIS A 82 6.40 -3.44 7.57
CA HIS A 82 7.02 -4.33 8.55
C HIS A 82 6.21 -5.62 8.67
N TRP A 83 6.86 -6.76 8.49
CA TRP A 83 6.25 -8.08 8.55
C TRP A 83 6.77 -8.87 9.75
N SER A 84 5.99 -8.97 10.82
CA SER A 84 6.43 -9.52 12.12
C SER A 84 6.89 -10.98 12.09
N HIS A 85 6.52 -11.74 11.05
CA HIS A 85 6.89 -13.15 10.89
C HIS A 85 7.72 -13.43 9.64
N ALA A 86 8.05 -12.41 8.85
CA ALA A 86 8.98 -12.60 7.75
C ALA A 86 10.35 -12.92 8.32
N LYS A 87 11.00 -13.98 7.81
CA LYS A 87 12.44 -14.14 8.01
C LYS A 87 13.11 -12.89 7.45
N SER A 88 14.14 -12.38 8.14
CA SER A 88 14.92 -11.27 7.63
C SER A 88 15.32 -11.56 6.19
N ARG A 89 14.94 -10.66 5.28
CA ARG A 89 15.30 -10.79 3.88
C ARG A 89 16.80 -10.57 3.81
N VAL A 90 17.56 -11.63 3.54
CA VAL A 90 18.95 -11.49 3.11
C VAL A 90 18.86 -10.91 1.70
N VAL A 91 18.93 -9.59 1.58
CA VAL A 91 19.07 -8.91 0.29
C VAL A 91 20.47 -9.25 -0.23
N PRO A 92 20.61 -10.00 -1.34
CA PRO A 92 21.89 -10.12 -2.00
C PRO A 92 22.20 -8.76 -2.61
N HIS A 93 23.14 -8.05 -1.98
CA HIS A 93 23.74 -6.77 -2.38
C HIS A 93 23.01 -5.52 -1.91
N GLY A 94 23.71 -4.80 -1.04
CA GLY A 94 23.27 -3.53 -0.48
C GLY A 94 23.43 -2.38 -1.44
N VAL A 95 22.49 -1.46 -1.36
CA VAL A 95 22.68 -0.02 -1.43
C VAL A 95 21.62 0.55 -0.48
N VAL A 96 22.09 1.34 0.49
CA VAL A 96 21.27 2.18 1.38
C VAL A 96 20.66 3.35 0.63
#